data_AF-D7F8A8-F1
#
_entry.id   AF-D7F8A8-F1
#
_cell.length_a   1.000
_cell.length_b   1.000
_cell.length_c   1.000
_cell.angle_alpha   90.00
_cell.angle_beta   90.00
_cell.angle_gamma   90.00
#
_symmetry.space_group_name_H-M   'P 1'
#
loop_
_entity.id
_entity.type
_entity.pdbx_description
1 polymer ?
#
loop_
_entity_poly.entity_id
_entity_poly.type
_entity_poly.pdbx_seq_one_letter_code
_entity_poly.pdbx_strand_id
1 'polypeptide(L)'
;WYCNGRLATETGTFVAQLSEMCSSFCLTFVGFCNVYAISTNRNQIETLLEELHQIYPRYRKNHYRCQHYFDMAMTIMRIEFLFYMILYVYYNSAPLWVLLWEHLSEEYDHSFKTQSNTWFPWKVQGWVIGLGMAVLSITVGSCAGKGSIFVTQYIICLLTFQIMLHYDRISSQLVSLDCCRLGVHKELSIFMAHHSRIFQLGDHVNDIMNFVFGSSIVGAIIAICMSSVSIMLLDLAFASK
;
A
#
# COMPACT_ATOMS: atom_id res chain seq x y z
N TRP A 1 -7.37 -13.60 30.27
CA TRP A 1 -8.25 -14.66 29.75
C TRP A 1 -9.22 -15.04 30.86
N TYR A 2 -10.48 -14.67 30.70
CA TYR A 2 -11.56 -15.08 31.59
C TYR A 2 -12.72 -15.36 30.63
N CYS A 3 -13.16 -16.62 30.57
CA CYS A 3 -14.24 -17.12 29.71
C CYS A 3 -15.64 -16.62 30.17
N ASN A 4 -15.74 -15.34 30.54
CA ASN A 4 -16.62 -14.79 31.57
C ASN A 4 -17.99 -14.32 31.09
N GLY A 5 -19.01 -14.55 31.94
CA GLY A 5 -20.31 -13.91 31.86
C GLY A 5 -20.22 -12.40 31.64
N ARG A 6 -20.57 -11.96 30.43
CA ARG A 6 -20.63 -10.56 30.00
C ARG A 6 -22.08 -10.12 29.83
N LEU A 7 -22.38 -8.89 30.21
CA LEU A 7 -23.61 -8.22 29.79
C LEU A 7 -23.57 -7.98 28.28
N ALA A 8 -24.73 -8.08 27.60
CA ALA A 8 -24.85 -7.91 26.15
C ALA A 8 -24.27 -6.56 25.63
N THR A 9 -24.29 -5.52 26.47
CA THR A 9 -23.69 -4.19 26.20
C THR A 9 -22.15 -4.21 26.12
N GLU A 10 -21.48 -5.13 26.81
CA GLU A 10 -20.02 -5.31 26.76
C GLU A 10 -19.58 -6.16 25.57
N THR A 11 -20.47 -7.00 25.04
CA THR A 11 -20.17 -7.86 23.90
C THR A 11 -19.97 -7.05 22.62
N GLY A 12 -20.82 -6.06 22.35
CA GLY A 12 -20.72 -5.21 21.15
C GLY A 12 -19.42 -4.38 21.11
N THR A 13 -19.06 -3.75 22.23
CA THR A 13 -17.83 -2.95 22.35
C THR A 13 -16.57 -3.81 22.24
N PHE A 14 -16.57 -5.01 22.83
CA PHE A 14 -15.47 -5.96 22.69
C PHE A 14 -15.29 -6.44 21.25
N VAL A 15 -16.38 -6.79 20.56
CA VAL A 15 -16.31 -7.22 19.16
C VAL A 15 -15.83 -6.09 18.26
N ALA A 16 -16.27 -4.85 18.50
CA ALA A 16 -15.80 -3.68 17.75
C ALA A 16 -14.27 -3.47 17.91
N GLN A 17 -13.75 -3.59 19.14
CA GLN A 17 -12.31 -3.49 19.42
C GLN A 17 -11.51 -4.63 18.80
N LEU A 18 -12.01 -5.87 18.86
CA LEU A 18 -11.36 -7.01 18.25
C LEU A 18 -11.31 -6.87 16.72
N SER A 19 -12.40 -6.37 16.14
CA SER A 19 -12.50 -6.11 14.70
C SER A 19 -11.52 -5.01 14.25
N GLU A 20 -11.41 -3.94 15.03
CA GLU A 20 -10.43 -2.87 14.80
C GLU A 20 -8.99 -3.38 14.88
N MET A 21 -8.65 -4.15 15.92
CA MET A 21 -7.33 -4.78 16.05
C MET A 21 -7.04 -5.71 14.87
N CYS A 22 -8.01 -6.53 14.46
CA CYS A 22 -7.85 -7.47 13.35
C CYS A 22 -7.59 -6.73 12.03
N SER A 23 -8.33 -5.66 11.75
CA SER A 23 -8.10 -4.81 10.58
C SER A 23 -6.69 -4.21 10.58
N SER A 24 -6.26 -3.60 11.70
CA SER A 24 -4.91 -3.04 11.84
C SER A 24 -3.81 -4.09 11.71
N PHE A 25 -4.02 -5.28 12.26
CA PHE A 25 -3.10 -6.40 12.17
C PHE A 25 -2.96 -6.89 10.73
N CYS A 26 -4.06 -7.10 10.02
CA CYS A 26 -4.05 -7.52 8.62
C CYS A 26 -3.29 -6.54 7.73
N LEU A 27 -3.50 -5.23 7.90
CA LEU A 27 -2.76 -4.22 7.14
C LEU A 27 -1.24 -4.28 7.43
N THR A 28 -0.85 -4.48 8.68
CA THR A 28 0.57 -4.61 9.05
C THR A 28 1.17 -5.90 8.50
N PHE A 29 0.40 -7.00 8.52
CA PHE A 29 0.79 -8.29 7.96
C PHE A 29 1.00 -8.22 6.44
N VAL A 30 0.13 -7.51 5.71
CA VAL A 30 0.34 -7.22 4.28
C VAL A 30 1.65 -6.47 4.06
N GLY A 31 1.92 -5.44 4.86
CA GLY A 31 3.19 -4.71 4.81
C GLY A 31 4.40 -5.62 5.01
N PHE A 32 4.32 -6.60 5.92
CA PHE A 32 5.35 -7.60 6.12
C PHE A 32 5.49 -8.56 4.92
N CYS A 33 4.37 -9.09 4.41
CA CYS A 33 4.36 -9.95 3.21
C CYS A 33 5.01 -9.24 2.02
N ASN A 34 4.75 -7.95 1.84
CA ASN A 34 5.32 -7.14 0.78
C ASN A 34 6.83 -6.97 0.92
N VAL A 35 7.33 -6.67 2.12
CA VAL A 35 8.78 -6.61 2.39
C VAL A 35 9.43 -7.96 2.13
N TYR A 36 8.82 -9.03 2.61
CA TYR A 36 9.31 -10.39 2.42
C TYR A 36 9.39 -10.77 0.93
N ALA A 37 8.34 -10.46 0.17
CA ALA A 37 8.28 -10.73 -1.26
C ALA A 37 9.34 -9.96 -2.05
N ILE A 38 9.49 -8.65 -1.79
CA ILE A 38 10.53 -7.83 -2.42
C ILE A 38 11.92 -8.35 -2.05
N SER A 39 12.15 -8.67 -0.78
CA SER A 39 13.47 -9.12 -0.31
C SER A 39 13.85 -10.46 -0.94
N THR A 40 12.88 -11.38 -1.06
CA THR A 40 13.11 -12.70 -1.66
C THR A 40 13.33 -12.60 -3.17
N ASN A 41 12.56 -11.77 -3.87
CA ASN A 41 12.63 -11.63 -5.31
C ASN A 41 13.55 -10.49 -5.78
N ARG A 42 14.35 -9.91 -4.87
CA ARG A 42 15.17 -8.71 -5.14
C ARG A 42 16.01 -8.85 -6.41
N ASN A 43 16.77 -9.94 -6.51
CA ASN A 43 17.66 -10.15 -7.67
C ASN A 43 16.86 -10.25 -8.97
N GLN A 44 15.69 -10.89 -8.95
CA GLN A 44 14.85 -10.99 -10.14
C GLN A 44 14.27 -9.64 -10.53
N ILE A 45 13.85 -8.83 -9.56
CA ILE A 45 13.37 -7.44 -9.80
C ILE A 45 14.49 -6.59 -10.40
N GLU A 46 15.71 -6.67 -9.88
CA GLU A 46 16.87 -5.95 -10.42
C GLU A 46 17.18 -6.37 -11.86
N THR A 47 17.22 -7.68 -12.14
CA THR A 47 17.41 -8.22 -13.50
C THR A 47 16.32 -7.75 -14.46
N LEU A 48 15.05 -7.80 -14.04
CA LEU A 48 13.93 -7.30 -14.85
C LEU A 48 14.09 -5.81 -15.17
N LEU A 49 14.44 -5.00 -14.18
CA LEU A 49 14.65 -3.57 -14.37
C LEU A 49 15.79 -3.31 -15.36
N GLU A 50 16.86 -4.11 -15.29
CA GLU A 50 17.98 -4.04 -16.23
C GLU A 50 17.55 -4.42 -17.65
N GLU A 51 16.78 -5.51 -17.81
CA GLU A 51 16.25 -5.92 -19.12
C GLU A 51 15.33 -4.85 -19.72
N LEU A 52 14.42 -4.28 -18.92
CA LEU A 52 13.58 -3.15 -19.36
C LEU A 52 14.41 -1.95 -19.76
N HIS A 53 15.47 -1.64 -19.01
CA HIS A 53 16.38 -0.54 -19.33
C HIS A 53 17.15 -0.78 -20.64
N GLN A 54 17.61 -2.01 -20.90
CA GLN A 54 18.31 -2.37 -22.14
C GLN A 54 17.41 -2.28 -23.37
N ILE A 55 16.11 -2.56 -23.22
CA ILE A 55 15.13 -2.50 -24.32
C ILE A 55 14.71 -1.04 -24.62
N TYR A 56 15.04 -0.10 -23.73
CA TYR A 56 14.66 1.30 -23.84
C TYR A 56 15.20 1.96 -25.13
N PRO A 57 14.38 2.73 -25.88
CA PRO A 57 14.84 3.41 -27.09
C PRO A 57 15.99 4.38 -26.78
N ARG A 58 17.09 4.28 -27.54
CA ARG A 58 18.19 5.24 -27.51
C ARG A 58 17.64 6.67 -27.67
N TYR A 59 17.94 7.51 -26.68
CA TYR A 59 17.45 8.86 -26.31
C TYR A 59 16.98 9.86 -27.40
N ARG A 60 17.27 9.65 -28.69
CA ARG A 60 17.23 10.71 -29.70
C ARG A 60 15.91 10.86 -30.48
N LYS A 61 14.95 9.92 -30.40
CA LYS A 61 13.72 9.97 -31.22
C LYS A 61 12.38 10.01 -30.46
N ASN A 62 12.32 9.58 -29.19
CA ASN A 62 11.05 9.45 -28.44
C ASN A 62 11.03 10.16 -27.07
N HIS A 63 11.86 11.20 -26.90
CA HIS A 63 12.04 11.89 -25.62
C HIS A 63 10.71 12.40 -25.02
N TYR A 64 9.83 13.00 -25.83
CA TYR A 64 8.55 13.54 -25.36
C TYR A 64 7.58 12.47 -24.81
N ARG A 65 7.52 11.28 -25.42
CA ARG A 65 6.66 10.20 -24.93
C ARG A 65 7.20 9.60 -23.64
N CYS A 66 8.51 9.40 -23.58
CA CYS A 66 9.20 8.95 -22.38
C CYS A 66 8.99 9.91 -21.20
N GLN A 67 9.14 11.21 -21.46
CA GLN A 67 8.89 12.27 -20.50
C GLN A 67 7.44 12.24 -20.02
N HIS A 68 6.47 12.12 -20.93
CA HIS A 68 5.05 12.09 -20.57
C HIS A 68 4.69 10.95 -19.61
N TYR A 69 5.12 9.71 -19.90
CA TYR A 69 4.84 8.58 -19.00
C TYR A 69 5.57 8.70 -17.66
N PHE A 70 6.80 9.23 -17.67
CA PHE A 70 7.53 9.51 -16.44
C PHE A 70 6.84 10.57 -15.58
N ASP A 71 6.45 11.69 -16.18
CA ASP A 71 5.74 12.78 -15.49
C ASP A 71 4.38 12.30 -14.95
N MET A 72 3.68 11.45 -15.69
CA MET A 72 2.42 10.85 -15.26
C MET A 72 2.63 9.93 -14.04
N ALA A 73 3.63 9.04 -14.10
CA ALA A 73 3.99 8.16 -12.99
C ALA A 73 4.36 8.96 -11.73
N MET A 74 5.25 9.96 -11.89
CA MET A 74 5.66 10.85 -10.81
C MET A 74 4.49 11.64 -10.22
N THR A 75 3.55 12.08 -11.06
CA THR A 75 2.36 12.80 -10.60
C THR A 75 1.46 11.89 -9.76
N ILE A 76 1.20 10.66 -10.22
CA ILE A 76 0.40 9.68 -9.48
C ILE A 76 1.05 9.36 -8.13
N MET A 77 2.35 9.04 -8.13
CA MET A 77 3.10 8.76 -6.90
C MET A 77 3.08 9.94 -5.93
N ARG A 78 3.22 11.18 -6.44
CA ARG A 78 3.20 12.39 -5.62
C ARG A 78 1.82 12.64 -4.99
N ILE A 79 0.75 12.45 -5.75
CA ILE A 79 -0.63 12.58 -5.24
C ILE A 79 -0.87 11.53 -4.15
N GLU A 80 -0.51 10.27 -4.42
CA GLU A 80 -0.65 9.18 -3.46
C GLU A 80 0.15 9.44 -2.18
N PHE A 81 1.41 9.88 -2.30
CA PHE A 81 2.25 10.26 -1.17
C PHE A 81 1.64 11.40 -0.35
N LEU A 82 1.07 12.41 -1.01
CA LEU A 82 0.45 13.55 -0.35
C LEU A 82 -0.77 13.13 0.46
N PHE A 83 -1.65 12.30 -0.12
CA PHE A 83 -2.80 11.73 0.61
C PHE A 83 -2.35 10.88 1.80
N TYR A 84 -1.32 10.04 1.61
CA TYR A 84 -0.74 9.26 2.69
C TYR A 84 -0.25 10.14 3.83
N MET A 85 0.54 11.19 3.54
CA MET A 85 1.07 12.09 4.56
C MET A 85 -0.03 12.79 5.35
N ILE A 86 -1.09 13.24 4.69
CA ILE A 86 -2.26 13.85 5.35
C ILE A 86 -2.91 12.85 6.31
N LEU A 87 -3.22 11.64 5.83
CA LEU A 87 -3.85 10.60 6.64
C LEU A 87 -2.94 10.11 7.77
N TYR A 88 -1.65 10.04 7.53
CA TYR A 88 -0.65 9.66 8.52
C TYR A 88 -0.59 10.69 9.64
N VAL A 89 -0.51 11.99 9.31
CA VAL A 89 -0.52 13.06 10.31
C VAL A 89 -1.84 13.03 11.08
N TYR A 90 -2.98 12.96 10.39
CA TYR A 90 -4.30 12.89 11.03
C TYR A 90 -4.42 11.72 12.01
N TYR A 91 -4.08 10.50 11.56
CA TYR A 91 -4.14 9.30 12.39
C TYR A 91 -3.22 9.41 13.60
N ASN A 92 -2.02 9.99 13.42
CA ASN A 92 -1.04 10.13 14.49
C ASN A 92 -1.39 11.24 15.50
N SER A 93 -1.97 12.35 15.02
CA SER A 93 -2.31 13.50 15.85
C SER A 93 -3.63 13.35 16.60
N ALA A 94 -4.56 12.53 16.11
CA ALA A 94 -5.89 12.35 16.71
C ALA A 94 -5.87 12.03 18.22
N PRO A 95 -5.12 11.03 18.73
CA PRO A 95 -5.11 10.76 20.17
C PRO A 95 -4.40 11.85 20.98
N LEU A 96 -3.44 12.57 20.39
CA LEU A 96 -2.82 13.72 21.06
C LEU A 96 -3.82 14.86 21.23
N TRP A 97 -4.68 15.06 20.23
CA TRP A 97 -5.74 16.07 20.28
C TRP A 97 -6.81 15.73 21.31
N VAL A 98 -7.24 14.46 21.36
CA VAL A 98 -8.18 13.97 22.39
C VAL A 98 -7.58 14.13 23.79
N LEU A 99 -6.30 13.80 23.96
CA LEU A 99 -5.61 13.96 25.24
C LEU A 99 -5.47 15.43 25.65
N LEU A 100 -5.20 16.33 24.70
CA LEU A 100 -5.18 17.77 24.96
C LEU A 100 -6.57 18.27 25.39
N TRP A 101 -7.62 17.80 24.73
CA TRP A 101 -9.00 18.15 25.04
C TRP A 101 -9.43 17.67 26.43
N GLU A 102 -9.11 16.41 26.78
CA GLU A 102 -9.35 15.86 28.12
C GLU A 102 -8.55 16.61 29.19
N HIS A 103 -7.32 17.03 28.89
CA HIS A 103 -6.51 17.82 29.83
C HIS A 103 -7.09 19.22 30.09
N LEU A 104 -7.70 19.83 29.08
CA LEU A 104 -8.34 21.16 29.19
C LEU A 104 -9.73 21.09 29.84
N SER A 105 -10.39 19.94 29.79
CA SER A 105 -11.71 19.71 30.38
C SER A 105 -11.54 19.08 31.76
N GLU A 106 -11.43 19.89 32.82
CA GLU A 106 -11.12 19.49 34.21
C GLU A 106 -12.03 18.41 34.86
N GLU A 107 -13.04 17.90 34.15
CA GLU A 107 -14.11 17.03 34.65
C GLU A 107 -13.95 15.53 34.35
N TYR A 108 -12.95 15.10 33.57
CA TYR A 108 -12.82 13.69 33.15
C TYR A 108 -11.57 12.99 33.72
N ASP A 109 -11.78 11.80 34.30
CA ASP A 109 -10.74 10.80 34.51
C ASP A 109 -10.04 10.55 33.17
N HIS A 110 -8.73 10.84 33.10
CA HIS A 110 -7.96 10.80 31.86
C HIS A 110 -8.05 9.41 31.23
N SER A 111 -8.78 9.29 30.12
CA SER A 111 -8.99 8.04 29.41
C SER A 111 -7.83 7.89 28.43
N PHE A 112 -6.70 7.42 28.94
CA PHE A 112 -5.48 7.19 28.15
C PHE A 112 -5.73 6.13 27.06
N LYS A 113 -6.33 6.53 25.93
CA LYS A 113 -6.56 5.70 24.76
C LYS A 113 -5.45 5.94 23.73
N THR A 114 -4.72 4.89 23.42
CA THR A 114 -3.75 4.87 22.33
C THR A 114 -4.45 4.65 20.99
N GLN A 115 -3.79 5.08 19.91
CA GLN A 115 -4.24 5.00 18.50
C GLN A 115 -4.66 3.61 18.02
N SER A 116 -4.01 2.59 18.57
CA SER A 116 -4.34 1.19 18.37
C SER A 116 -4.25 0.52 19.73
N ASN A 117 -5.13 -0.45 19.96
CA ASN A 117 -5.19 -1.17 21.21
C ASN A 117 -4.07 -2.23 21.21
N THR A 118 -2.87 -1.80 21.60
CA THR A 118 -1.64 -2.61 21.58
C THR A 118 -1.18 -2.85 23.01
N TRP A 119 -0.76 -4.08 23.31
CA TRP A 119 -0.21 -4.41 24.62
C TRP A 119 1.26 -4.00 24.69
N PHE A 120 1.62 -3.28 25.75
CA PHE A 120 3.01 -2.91 26.05
C PHE A 120 3.46 -3.60 27.35
N PRO A 121 4.74 -4.04 27.43
CA PRO A 121 5.26 -4.67 28.64
C PRO A 121 5.50 -3.68 29.80
N TRP A 122 5.32 -2.37 29.57
CA TRP A 122 5.41 -1.32 30.59
C TRP A 122 4.05 -0.65 30.85
N LYS A 123 3.95 0.03 31.98
CA LYS A 123 2.73 0.76 32.36
C LYS A 123 2.56 2.01 31.48
N VAL A 124 1.54 2.01 30.63
CA VAL A 124 1.19 3.14 29.76
C VAL A 124 0.28 4.15 30.47
N GLN A 125 -0.60 3.67 31.35
CA GLN A 125 -1.55 4.51 32.08
C GLN A 125 -0.92 5.15 33.33
N GLY A 126 -1.06 6.47 33.46
CA GLY A 126 -0.55 7.23 34.61
C GLY A 126 0.96 7.48 34.63
N TRP A 127 1.69 7.10 33.57
CA TRP A 127 3.11 7.42 33.42
C TRP A 127 3.38 8.12 32.08
N VAL A 128 3.66 9.42 32.14
CA VAL A 128 3.83 10.29 30.95
C VAL A 128 4.93 9.78 30.02
N ILE A 129 6.06 9.32 30.58
CA ILE A 129 7.18 8.79 29.79
C ILE A 129 6.79 7.46 29.12
N GLY A 130 6.08 6.60 29.84
CA GLY A 130 5.57 5.33 29.30
C GLY A 130 4.58 5.53 28.15
N LEU A 131 3.73 6.55 28.26
CA LEU A 131 2.80 6.96 27.20
C LEU A 131 3.55 7.54 25.98
N GLY A 132 4.53 8.42 26.19
CA GLY A 132 5.34 8.98 25.11
C GLY A 132 6.07 7.88 24.33
N MET A 133 6.67 6.91 25.02
CA MET A 133 7.31 5.74 24.41
C MET A 133 6.31 4.86 23.64
N ALA A 134 5.09 4.67 24.16
CA ALA A 134 4.04 3.91 23.47
C ALA A 134 3.59 4.61 22.18
N VAL A 135 3.34 5.92 22.22
CA VAL A 135 2.98 6.72 21.03
C VAL A 135 4.10 6.66 19.99
N LEU A 136 5.35 6.92 20.37
CA LEU A 136 6.49 6.84 19.46
C LEU A 136 6.62 5.44 18.82
N SER A 137 6.44 4.38 19.60
CA SER A 137 6.51 3.00 19.08
C SER A 137 5.43 2.72 18.04
N ILE A 138 4.19 3.17 18.28
CA ILE A 138 3.06 3.03 17.34
C ILE A 138 3.30 3.87 16.08
N THR A 139 3.78 5.10 16.24
CA THR A 139 4.07 6.01 15.11
C THR A 139 5.18 5.45 14.21
N VAL A 140 6.24 4.88 14.79
CA VAL A 140 7.30 4.22 14.02
C VAL A 140 6.81 2.93 13.37
N GLY A 141 6.09 2.09 14.13
CA GLY A 141 5.54 0.84 13.61
C GLY A 141 4.57 1.05 12.45
N SER A 142 3.67 2.03 12.56
CA SER A 142 2.73 2.39 11.51
C SER A 142 3.42 2.99 10.27
N CYS A 143 4.50 3.76 10.46
CA CYS A 143 5.31 4.27 9.36
C CYS A 143 6.00 3.12 8.61
N ALA A 144 6.62 2.18 9.31
CA ALA A 144 7.32 1.06 8.70
C ALA A 144 6.35 0.14 7.93
N GLY A 145 5.24 -0.26 8.56
CA GLY A 145 4.27 -1.17 7.95
C GLY A 145 3.52 -0.57 6.76
N LYS A 146 3.02 0.67 6.86
CA LYS A 146 2.35 1.33 5.74
C LYS A 146 3.35 1.75 4.66
N GLY A 147 4.53 2.24 5.07
CA GLY A 147 5.58 2.66 4.15
C GLY A 147 6.06 1.55 3.23
N SER A 148 6.15 0.31 3.72
CA SER A 148 6.53 -0.81 2.85
C SER A 148 5.50 -1.10 1.77
N ILE A 149 4.20 -0.95 2.05
CA ILE A 149 3.13 -1.10 1.06
C ILE A 149 3.30 -0.05 -0.06
N PHE A 150 3.58 1.21 0.29
CA PHE A 150 3.83 2.26 -0.70
C PHE A 150 5.05 1.98 -1.56
N VAL A 151 6.16 1.55 -0.96
CA VAL A 151 7.38 1.21 -1.72
C VAL A 151 7.07 0.11 -2.74
N THR A 152 6.34 -0.94 -2.34
CA THR A 152 5.94 -2.01 -3.25
C THR A 152 5.02 -1.50 -4.36
N GLN A 153 4.04 -0.68 -4.01
CA GLN A 153 3.12 -0.07 -4.98
C GLN A 153 3.87 0.79 -6.00
N TYR A 154 4.89 1.53 -5.58
CA TYR A 154 5.71 2.35 -6.47
C TYR A 154 6.57 1.49 -7.41
N ILE A 155 7.14 0.39 -6.94
CA ILE A 155 7.87 -0.54 -7.81
C ILE A 155 6.94 -1.10 -8.88
N ILE A 156 5.75 -1.57 -8.48
CA ILE A 156 4.74 -2.09 -9.41
C ILE A 156 4.34 -1.02 -10.42
N CYS A 157 4.06 0.19 -9.94
CA CYS A 157 3.72 1.34 -10.77
C CYS A 157 4.80 1.64 -11.82
N LEU A 158 6.08 1.66 -11.43
CA LEU A 158 7.20 1.86 -12.37
C LEU A 158 7.29 0.74 -13.41
N LEU A 159 7.19 -0.52 -12.99
CA LEU A 159 7.22 -1.67 -13.90
C LEU A 159 6.08 -1.61 -14.91
N THR A 160 4.85 -1.36 -14.44
CA THR A 160 3.67 -1.21 -15.30
C THR A 160 3.85 -0.08 -16.30
N PHE A 161 4.35 1.07 -15.87
CA PHE A 161 4.57 2.20 -16.78
C PHE A 161 5.62 1.93 -17.84
N GLN A 162 6.73 1.28 -17.46
CA GLN A 162 7.76 0.91 -18.43
C GLN A 162 7.22 -0.08 -19.46
N ILE A 163 6.45 -1.10 -19.03
CA ILE A 163 5.80 -2.04 -19.94
C ILE A 163 4.79 -1.33 -20.85
N MET A 164 3.97 -0.43 -20.31
CA MET A 164 2.98 0.34 -21.08
C MET A 164 3.62 1.21 -22.15
N LEU A 165 4.77 1.83 -21.86
CA LEU A 165 5.56 2.58 -22.83
C LEU A 165 6.04 1.70 -24.00
N HIS A 166 6.42 0.45 -23.74
CA HIS A 166 6.80 -0.49 -24.80
C HIS A 166 5.59 -0.92 -25.64
N TYR A 167 4.43 -1.18 -25.04
CA TYR A 167 3.20 -1.49 -25.79
C TYR A 167 2.72 -0.32 -26.65
N ASP A 168 2.81 0.91 -26.15
CA ASP A 168 2.45 2.11 -26.90
C ASP A 168 3.37 2.32 -28.11
N ARG A 169 4.66 2.01 -27.96
CA ARG A 169 5.62 1.98 -29.08
C ARG A 169 5.27 0.91 -30.11
N ILE A 170 4.93 -0.30 -29.67
CA ILE A 170 4.49 -1.41 -30.52
C ILE A 170 3.25 -0.97 -31.33
N SER A 171 2.25 -0.38 -30.67
CA SER A 171 1.04 0.12 -31.32
C SER A 171 1.37 1.17 -32.40
N SER A 172 2.25 2.13 -32.10
CA SER A 172 2.69 3.12 -33.09
C SER A 172 3.44 2.51 -34.28
N GLN A 173 4.28 1.50 -34.03
CA GLN A 173 4.98 0.79 -35.11
C GLN A 173 4.00 0.05 -36.01
N LEU A 174 2.99 -0.59 -35.43
CA LEU A 174 1.94 -1.29 -36.15
C LEU A 174 1.12 -0.34 -37.04
N VAL A 175 0.75 0.84 -36.53
CA VAL A 175 0.03 1.86 -37.31
C VAL A 175 0.90 2.43 -38.44
N SER A 176 2.21 2.57 -38.21
CA SER A 176 3.15 3.05 -39.23
C SER A 176 3.57 2.00 -40.26
N LEU A 177 3.14 0.74 -40.09
CA LEU A 177 3.55 -0.37 -40.93
C LEU A 177 2.79 -0.31 -42.26
N ASP A 178 3.48 0.14 -43.31
CA ASP A 178 2.92 0.19 -44.66
C ASP A 178 3.20 -1.13 -45.40
N CYS A 179 2.17 -1.97 -45.54
CA CYS A 179 2.23 -3.29 -46.18
C CYS A 179 2.70 -3.25 -47.64
N CYS A 180 2.68 -2.09 -48.29
CA CYS A 180 3.09 -1.92 -49.68
C CYS A 180 4.62 -1.78 -49.86
N ARG A 181 5.40 -1.66 -48.78
CA ARG A 181 6.86 -1.49 -48.86
C ARG A 181 7.62 -2.80 -49.03
N LEU A 182 8.63 -2.80 -49.90
CA LEU A 182 9.62 -3.88 -50.00
C LEU A 182 10.43 -3.97 -48.71
N GLY A 183 10.39 -5.13 -48.04
CA GLY A 183 11.12 -5.40 -46.79
C GLY A 183 10.26 -5.47 -45.52
N VAL A 184 8.94 -5.24 -45.62
CA VAL A 184 7.97 -5.29 -44.49
C VAL A 184 8.03 -6.59 -43.71
N HIS A 185 8.29 -7.73 -44.36
CA HIS A 185 8.42 -9.01 -43.66
C HIS A 185 9.54 -9.00 -42.60
N LYS A 186 10.64 -8.30 -42.85
CA LYS A 186 11.75 -8.18 -41.86
C LYS A 186 11.35 -7.26 -40.70
N GLU A 187 10.69 -6.14 -40.98
CA GLU A 187 10.17 -5.24 -39.95
C GLU A 187 9.10 -5.92 -39.08
N LEU A 188 8.20 -6.69 -39.70
CA LEU A 188 7.18 -7.47 -39.02
C LEU A 188 7.78 -8.58 -38.15
N SER A 189 8.83 -9.27 -38.62
CA SER A 189 9.53 -10.28 -37.83
C SER A 189 10.21 -9.68 -36.59
N ILE A 190 10.87 -8.52 -36.74
CA ILE A 190 11.47 -7.78 -35.61
C ILE A 190 10.38 -7.31 -34.64
N PHE A 191 9.25 -6.83 -35.16
CA PHE A 191 8.08 -6.43 -34.37
C PHE A 191 7.53 -7.59 -33.54
N MET A 192 7.29 -8.76 -34.15
CA MET A 192 6.77 -9.94 -33.44
C MET A 192 7.76 -10.43 -32.38
N ALA A 193 9.06 -10.42 -32.67
CA ALA A 193 10.09 -10.77 -31.69
C ALA A 193 10.10 -9.81 -30.49
N HIS A 194 9.96 -8.50 -30.75
CA HIS A 194 9.88 -7.49 -29.70
C HIS A 194 8.62 -7.63 -28.84
N HIS A 195 7.46 -7.85 -29.47
CA HIS A 195 6.21 -8.08 -28.77
C HIS A 195 6.27 -9.33 -27.88
N SER A 196 6.78 -10.45 -28.40
CA SER A 196 6.95 -11.70 -27.64
C SER A 196 7.84 -11.49 -26.41
N ARG A 197 8.95 -10.73 -26.57
CA ARG A 197 9.84 -10.42 -25.45
C ARG A 197 9.17 -9.56 -24.37
N ILE A 198 8.42 -8.52 -24.76
CA ILE A 198 7.69 -7.68 -23.80
C ILE A 198 6.57 -8.46 -23.11
N PHE A 199 5.90 -9.36 -23.83
CA PHE A 199 4.88 -10.23 -23.27
C PHE A 199 5.45 -11.18 -22.21
N GLN A 200 6.57 -11.87 -22.52
CA GLN A 200 7.29 -12.72 -21.56
C GLN A 200 7.76 -11.95 -20.33
N LEU A 201 8.18 -10.70 -20.51
CA LEU A 201 8.59 -9.84 -19.41
C LEU A 201 7.40 -9.45 -18.51
N GLY A 202 6.22 -9.26 -19.11
CA GLY A 202 4.97 -9.07 -18.39
C GLY A 202 4.58 -10.28 -17.56
N ASP A 203 4.68 -11.48 -18.13
CA ASP A 203 4.46 -12.74 -17.40
C ASP A 203 5.44 -12.87 -16.23
N HIS A 204 6.72 -12.55 -16.44
CA HIS A 204 7.72 -12.63 -15.39
C HIS A 204 7.47 -11.61 -14.25
N VAL A 205 7.04 -10.38 -14.58
CA VAL A 205 6.61 -9.40 -13.58
C VAL A 205 5.41 -9.92 -12.79
N ASN A 206 4.44 -10.53 -13.48
CA ASN A 206 3.27 -11.11 -12.83
C ASN A 206 3.67 -12.24 -11.88
N ASP A 207 4.54 -13.16 -12.29
CA ASP A 207 4.99 -14.28 -11.45
C ASP A 207 5.68 -13.81 -10.16
N ILE A 208 6.54 -12.79 -10.25
CA ILE A 208 7.21 -12.21 -9.08
C ILE A 208 6.22 -11.50 -8.15
N MET A 209 5.27 -10.75 -8.73
CA MET A 209 4.36 -9.90 -7.96
C MET A 209 3.06 -10.61 -7.56
N ASN A 210 2.79 -11.83 -8.06
CA ASN A 210 1.55 -12.55 -7.81
C ASN A 210 1.30 -12.76 -6.31
N PHE A 211 2.35 -13.09 -5.55
CA PHE A 211 2.25 -13.22 -4.10
C PHE A 211 1.85 -11.91 -3.43
N VAL A 212 2.44 -10.78 -3.84
CA VAL A 212 2.11 -9.44 -3.35
C VAL A 212 0.66 -9.07 -3.68
N PHE A 213 0.21 -9.34 -4.90
CA PHE A 213 -1.17 -9.08 -5.31
C PHE A 213 -2.15 -9.93 -4.49
N GLY A 214 -1.88 -11.23 -4.35
CA GLY A 214 -2.71 -12.14 -3.56
C GLY A 214 -2.78 -11.72 -2.09
N SER A 215 -1.64 -11.46 -1.44
CA SER A 215 -1.63 -11.03 -0.04
C SER A 215 -2.33 -9.70 0.16
N SER A 216 -2.15 -8.75 -0.76
CA SER A 216 -2.78 -7.43 -0.70
C SER A 216 -4.30 -7.51 -0.86
N ILE A 217 -4.80 -8.32 -1.81
CA ILE A 217 -6.25 -8.51 -2.02
C ILE A 217 -6.88 -9.16 -0.80
N VAL A 218 -6.32 -10.27 -0.31
CA VAL A 218 -6.85 -10.99 0.85
C VAL A 218 -6.83 -10.08 2.09
N GLY A 219 -5.71 -9.39 2.33
CA GLY A 219 -5.60 -8.48 3.46
C GLY A 219 -6.55 -7.29 3.38
N ALA A 220 -6.76 -6.71 2.20
CA ALA A 220 -7.70 -5.62 1.99
C ALA A 220 -9.15 -6.06 2.22
N ILE A 221 -9.55 -7.25 1.73
CA ILE A 221 -10.90 -7.79 1.96
C ILE A 221 -11.16 -7.94 3.46
N ILE A 222 -10.22 -8.56 4.19
CA ILE A 222 -10.37 -8.75 5.64
C ILE A 222 -10.43 -7.39 6.34
N ALA A 223 -9.53 -6.46 6.00
CA ALA A 223 -9.50 -5.13 6.62
C ALA A 223 -10.81 -4.36 6.38
N ILE A 224 -11.35 -4.36 5.16
CA ILE A 224 -12.61 -3.68 4.83
C ILE A 224 -13.77 -4.31 5.59
N CYS A 225 -13.89 -5.64 5.58
CA CYS A 225 -14.95 -6.35 6.30
C CYS A 225 -14.90 -6.05 7.80
N MET A 226 -13.72 -6.14 8.41
CA MET A 226 -13.54 -5.91 9.84
C MET A 226 -13.74 -4.43 10.23
N SER A 227 -13.28 -3.49 9.40
CA SER A 227 -13.56 -2.06 9.61
C SER A 227 -15.05 -1.76 9.50
N SER A 228 -15.77 -2.37 8.55
CA SER A 228 -17.22 -2.23 8.43
C SER A 228 -17.95 -2.73 9.67
N VAL A 229 -17.58 -3.90 10.20
CA VAL A 229 -18.16 -4.44 11.44
C VAL A 229 -17.91 -3.50 12.62
N SER A 230 -16.70 -2.94 12.73
CA SER A 230 -16.36 -2.01 13.80
C SER A 230 -17.21 -0.73 13.73
N ILE A 231 -17.33 -0.12 12.55
CA ILE A 231 -18.15 1.09 12.33
C ILE A 231 -19.62 0.82 12.66
N MET A 232 -20.20 -0.27 12.14
CA MET A 232 -21.61 -0.60 12.40
C MET A 232 -21.88 -0.81 13.89
N LEU A 233 -20.98 -1.47 14.62
CA LEU A 233 -21.15 -1.71 16.05
C LEU A 233 -20.94 -0.45 16.89
N LEU A 234 -20.04 0.45 16.47
CA LEU A 234 -19.85 1.77 17.07
C LEU A 234 -21.09 2.64 16.88
N ASP A 235 -21.63 2.71 15.66
CA ASP A 235 -22.85 3.47 15.36
C ASP A 235 -24.05 2.94 16.14
N LEU A 236 -24.19 1.62 16.27
CA LEU A 236 -25.25 1.00 17.08
C LEU A 236 -25.10 1.32 18.57
N ALA A 237 -23.86 1.41 19.07
CA ALA A 237 -23.57 1.79 20.45
C ALA A 237 -23.85 3.28 20.74
N PHE A 238 -23.65 4.16 19.74
CA PHE A 238 -24.03 5.57 19.84
C PHE A 238 -25.54 5.78 19.73
N ALA A 239 -26.22 5.04 18.86
CA ALA A 239 -27.68 5.14 18.67
C ALA A 239 -28.50 4.58 19.83
N SER A 240 -27.90 3.74 20.68
CA SER A 240 -28.54 3.14 21.86
C SER A 240 -28.29 3.90 23.17
N LYS A 241 -27.59 5.05 23.09
CA LYS A 241 -27.31 5.95 24.20
C LYS A 241 -28.21 7.18 24.15
#